data_AF-A0AB36EFM7-F1
#
_entry.id   AF-A0AB36EFM7-F1
#
_cell.length_a   1.000
_cell.length_b   1.000
_cell.length_c   1.000
_cell.angle_alpha   90.00
_cell.angle_beta   90.00
_cell.angle_gamma   90.00
#
_symmetry.space_group_name_H-M   'P 1'
#
loop_
_entity.id
_entity.type
_entity.pdbx_description
1 polymer ?
#
loop_
_entity_poly.entity_id
_entity_poly.type
_entity_poly.pdbx_seq_one_letter_code
_entity_poly.pdbx_strand_id
1 'polypeptide(L)'
;MNNELAYPEVAARFSDLWRSIRHEGTRERSYQEQQDLIDQIRNALDRKLPDISREKPDWIADSFAVNFTAYQSETTLLLQLRHRDLGSLHALKTVPPARRDDTVLLHRLWDEAEIGLALRHPCLVETSALLRLPDGRPGLLQPWFAHSLASIISAQPIAASEAIVILRRVLQALSAVHAFGYVHCDVTPANILLSDGKFETARLGDFGIALQIGRKHAGQGLRFAASTEFSPPEQMQGAPAKPDQDIYAVGRLARRLIETDKAQSPQCLADLADACCHYDPALRPQSAMEALQLL
;
A
#
# COMPACT_ATOMS: atom_id res chain seq x y z
N MET A 1 -5.10 41.92 29.00
CA MET A 1 -5.33 40.76 29.90
C MET A 1 -4.16 39.80 29.70
N ASN A 2 -3.54 39.40 30.81
CA ASN A 2 -2.14 38.99 30.93
C ASN A 2 -1.79 37.69 30.21
N ASN A 3 -0.84 37.75 29.28
CA ASN A 3 -0.19 36.58 28.66
C ASN A 3 1.23 36.33 29.23
N GLU A 4 1.68 37.15 30.21
CA GLU A 4 3.02 37.04 30.84
C GLU A 4 3.10 36.02 31.99
N LEU A 5 1.97 35.50 32.48
CA LEU A 5 1.92 34.68 33.71
C LEU A 5 2.21 33.18 33.51
N ALA A 6 2.27 32.67 32.28
CA ALA A 6 2.45 31.23 32.04
C ALA A 6 3.91 30.78 31.91
N TYR A 7 4.84 31.67 31.52
CA TYR A 7 6.21 31.29 31.17
C TYR A 7 7.04 30.74 32.36
N PRO A 8 7.01 31.36 33.56
CA PRO A 8 7.75 30.85 34.71
C PRO A 8 7.25 29.47 35.17
N GLU A 9 5.92 29.25 35.14
CA GLU A 9 5.31 27.98 35.50
C GLU A 9 5.66 26.89 34.48
N VAL A 10 5.63 27.21 33.18
CA VAL A 10 6.06 26.32 32.11
C VAL A 10 7.54 25.96 32.24
N ALA A 11 8.40 26.94 32.53
CA ALA A 11 9.84 26.71 32.73
C ALA A 11 10.13 25.80 33.93
N ALA A 12 9.43 26.00 35.06
CA ALA A 12 9.55 25.14 36.23
C ALA A 12 9.15 23.69 35.89
N ARG A 13 7.99 23.49 35.24
CA ARG A 13 7.52 22.18 34.81
C ARG A 13 8.49 21.50 33.82
N PHE A 14 9.06 22.27 32.89
CA PHE A 14 10.05 21.74 31.95
C PHE A 14 11.35 21.32 32.67
N SER A 15 11.82 22.11 33.65
CA SER A 15 13.00 21.74 34.44
C SER A 15 12.76 20.46 35.25
N ASP A 16 11.58 20.30 35.84
CA ASP A 16 11.23 19.09 36.60
C ASP A 16 11.09 17.87 35.68
N LEU A 17 10.52 18.04 34.49
CA LEU A 17 10.49 17.02 33.45
C LEU A 17 11.91 16.62 33.04
N TRP A 18 12.79 17.58 32.79
CA TRP A 18 14.18 17.30 32.38
C TRP A 18 14.96 16.56 33.46
N ARG A 19 14.79 16.93 34.73
CA ARG A 19 15.36 16.19 35.87
C ARG A 19 14.80 14.78 35.92
N SER A 20 13.49 14.62 35.72
CA SER A 20 12.81 13.31 35.68
C SER A 20 13.18 12.47 34.47
N ILE A 21 13.70 13.05 33.38
CA ILE A 21 14.24 12.30 32.23
C ILE A 21 15.63 11.76 32.56
N ARG A 22 16.49 12.61 33.14
CA ARG A 22 17.86 12.22 33.47
C ARG A 22 17.96 11.25 34.64
N HIS A 23 17.03 11.28 35.58
CA HIS A 23 17.10 10.48 36.80
C HIS A 23 15.86 9.65 37.09
N GLU A 24 16.08 8.41 37.53
CA GLU A 24 15.07 7.53 38.12
C GLU A 24 15.33 7.45 39.63
N GLY A 25 14.64 8.30 40.40
CA GLY A 25 14.97 8.52 41.80
C GLY A 25 16.37 9.14 41.93
N THR A 26 17.32 8.43 42.54
CA THR A 26 18.72 8.86 42.69
C THR A 26 19.65 8.31 41.58
N ARG A 27 19.18 7.35 40.77
CA ARG A 27 19.97 6.76 39.68
C ARG A 27 19.95 7.67 38.46
N GLU A 28 21.12 7.98 37.89
CA GLU A 28 21.19 8.59 36.58
C GLU A 28 20.92 7.55 35.48
N ARG A 29 19.98 7.86 34.59
CA ARG A 29 19.65 7.03 33.43
C ARG A 29 20.78 7.06 32.42
N SER A 30 21.03 5.94 31.75
CA SER A 30 21.91 5.86 30.59
C SER A 30 21.40 6.75 29.44
N TYR A 31 22.28 7.09 28.51
CA TYR A 31 21.91 7.88 27.34
C TYR A 31 20.73 7.27 26.55
N GLN A 32 20.72 5.95 26.39
CA GLN A 32 19.65 5.25 25.68
C GLN A 32 18.31 5.36 26.42
N GLU A 33 18.30 5.13 27.74
CA GLU A 33 17.08 5.27 28.55
C GLU A 33 16.54 6.71 28.53
N GLN A 34 17.42 7.71 28.50
CA GLN A 34 17.03 9.11 28.36
C GLN A 34 16.38 9.39 26.99
N GLN A 35 16.98 8.91 25.90
CA GLN A 35 16.43 9.06 24.55
C GLN A 35 15.05 8.40 24.42
N ASP A 36 14.92 7.18 24.94
CA ASP A 36 13.68 6.41 24.89
C ASP A 36 12.52 7.17 25.57
N LEU A 37 12.78 7.76 26.74
CA LEU A 37 11.79 8.51 27.49
C LEU A 37 11.45 9.85 26.81
N ILE A 38 12.45 10.52 26.22
CA ILE A 38 12.23 11.72 25.40
C ILE A 38 11.31 11.41 24.23
N ASP A 39 11.53 10.30 23.53
CA ASP A 39 10.68 9.91 22.40
C ASP A 39 9.26 9.51 22.84
N GLN A 40 9.11 8.86 24.00
CA GLN A 40 7.78 8.59 24.56
C GLN A 40 7.04 9.89 24.92
N ILE A 41 7.73 10.87 25.53
CA ILE A 41 7.17 12.19 25.85
C ILE A 41 6.77 12.93 24.59
N ARG A 42 7.64 12.99 23.57
CA ARG A 42 7.31 13.61 22.28
C ARG A 42 6.08 12.96 21.66
N ASN A 43 6.06 11.62 21.59
CA ASN A 43 4.91 10.88 21.05
C ASN A 43 3.61 11.19 21.81
N ALA A 44 3.64 11.26 23.14
CA ALA A 44 2.48 11.63 23.95
C ALA A 44 2.00 13.07 23.64
N LEU A 45 2.93 14.02 23.56
CA LEU A 45 2.64 15.42 23.21
C LEU A 45 2.06 15.54 21.79
N ASP A 46 2.68 14.90 20.80
CA ASP A 46 2.25 14.93 19.38
C ASP A 46 0.88 14.30 19.17
N ARG A 47 0.50 13.35 20.04
CA ARG A 47 -0.81 12.68 20.02
C ARG A 47 -1.82 13.32 20.97
N LYS A 48 -1.43 14.36 21.72
CA LYS A 48 -2.24 14.97 22.79
C LYS A 48 -2.77 13.93 23.79
N LEU A 49 -1.96 12.93 24.10
CA LEU A 49 -2.31 11.91 25.08
C LEU A 49 -2.21 12.50 26.50
N PRO A 50 -3.10 12.10 27.42
CA PRO A 50 -3.09 12.59 28.79
C PRO A 50 -1.94 12.00 29.63
N ASP A 51 -1.26 10.96 29.14
CA ASP A 51 -0.17 10.27 29.84
C ASP A 51 0.88 9.74 28.84
N ILE A 52 2.09 9.48 29.36
CA ILE A 52 3.21 8.87 28.65
C ILE A 52 3.03 7.36 28.70
N SER A 53 2.86 6.72 27.54
CA SER A 53 2.80 5.26 27.45
C SER A 53 4.07 4.63 28.04
N ARG A 54 3.91 3.67 28.96
CA ARG A 54 5.02 2.83 29.44
C ARG A 54 5.55 1.89 28.35
N GLU A 55 4.72 1.56 27.36
CA GLU A 55 5.15 0.81 26.19
C GLU A 55 5.89 1.74 25.24
N LYS A 56 7.15 1.41 24.98
CA LYS A 56 8.00 2.10 24.02
C LYS A 56 7.39 1.88 22.62
N PRO A 57 7.17 2.95 21.82
CA PRO A 57 6.71 2.79 20.46
C PRO A 57 7.72 1.92 19.71
N ASP A 58 7.25 0.97 18.93
CA ASP A 58 8.11 0.27 17.98
C ASP A 58 8.48 1.27 16.88
N TRP A 59 9.74 1.69 16.87
CA TRP A 59 10.23 2.74 15.98
C TRP A 59 10.92 2.14 14.77
N ILE A 60 10.66 2.73 13.61
CA ILE A 60 11.29 2.38 12.35
C ILE A 60 12.04 3.60 11.83
N ALA A 61 13.35 3.40 11.57
CA ALA A 61 14.28 4.42 11.08
C ALA A 61 14.26 5.73 11.91
N ASP A 62 14.03 5.63 13.23
CA ASP A 62 13.90 6.75 14.17
C ASP A 62 12.92 7.87 13.75
N SER A 63 12.03 7.57 12.80
CA SER A 63 11.15 8.54 12.13
C SER A 63 9.70 8.11 12.15
N PHE A 64 9.43 6.81 12.23
CA PHE A 64 8.08 6.26 12.10
C PHE A 64 7.72 5.41 13.32
N ALA A 65 6.65 5.78 14.02
CA ALA A 65 6.07 4.93 15.05
C ALA A 65 5.13 3.92 14.40
N VAL A 66 5.25 2.65 14.76
CA VAL A 66 4.26 1.62 14.39
C VAL A 66 2.96 1.87 15.16
N ASN A 67 1.85 2.07 14.44
CA ASN A 67 0.54 2.22 15.04
C ASN A 67 -0.10 0.85 15.30
N PHE A 68 -0.21 0.01 14.26
CA PHE A 68 -0.74 -1.35 14.34
C PHE A 68 -0.36 -2.18 13.10
N THR A 69 -0.46 -3.50 13.21
CA THR A 69 -0.34 -4.43 12.08
C THR A 69 -1.63 -4.42 11.26
N ALA A 70 -1.58 -3.86 10.06
CA ALA A 70 -2.73 -3.77 9.16
C ALA A 70 -3.05 -5.11 8.48
N TYR A 71 -2.02 -5.88 8.14
CA TYR A 71 -2.17 -7.19 7.54
C TYR A 71 -0.94 -8.06 7.83
N GLN A 72 -1.16 -9.36 8.02
CA GLN A 72 -0.09 -10.34 8.18
C GLN A 72 -0.48 -11.67 7.55
N SER A 73 0.43 -12.22 6.75
CA SER A 73 0.38 -13.57 6.20
C SER A 73 1.72 -14.29 6.43
N GLU A 74 1.86 -15.50 5.89
CA GLU A 74 3.15 -16.21 5.91
C GLU A 74 4.25 -15.52 5.10
N THR A 75 3.88 -14.64 4.15
CA THR A 75 4.82 -14.03 3.19
C THR A 75 4.92 -12.53 3.34
N THR A 76 3.91 -11.87 3.90
CA THR A 76 3.80 -10.41 3.91
C THR A 76 3.38 -9.91 5.28
N LEU A 77 4.02 -8.84 5.74
CA LEU A 77 3.66 -8.04 6.90
C LEU A 77 3.45 -6.59 6.43
N LEU A 78 2.27 -6.04 6.70
CA LEU A 78 1.93 -4.65 6.42
C LEU A 78 1.65 -3.93 7.73
N LEU A 79 2.41 -2.89 8.02
CA LEU A 79 2.26 -2.07 9.21
C LEU A 79 1.70 -0.70 8.82
N GLN A 80 0.76 -0.17 9.60
CA GLN A 80 0.47 1.26 9.55
C GLN A 80 1.48 1.99 10.45
N LEU A 81 2.11 3.00 9.88
CA LEU A 81 3.09 3.85 10.52
C LEU A 81 2.58 5.29 10.63
N ARG A 82 3.06 6.01 11.63
CA ARG A 82 2.90 7.48 11.74
C ARG A 82 4.27 8.13 11.79
N HIS A 83 4.51 9.09 10.89
CA HIS A 83 5.72 9.90 10.95
C HIS A 83 5.71 10.73 12.25
N ARG A 84 6.80 10.68 13.04
CA ARG A 84 6.92 11.37 14.34
C ARG A 84 6.62 12.85 14.20
N ASP A 85 7.41 13.53 13.37
CA ASP A 85 7.41 14.99 13.34
C ASP A 85 6.27 15.60 12.50
N LEU A 86 5.81 14.89 11.46
CA LEU A 86 4.76 15.35 10.54
C LEU A 86 3.37 14.84 10.91
N GLY A 87 3.27 13.79 11.71
CA GLY A 87 2.01 13.13 12.05
C GLY A 87 1.31 12.41 10.89
N SER A 88 1.85 12.48 9.66
CA SER A 88 1.31 11.82 8.46
C SER A 88 1.35 10.30 8.58
N LEU A 89 0.35 9.62 8.00
CA LEU A 89 0.25 8.15 8.01
C LEU A 89 0.93 7.53 6.79
N HIS A 90 1.65 6.43 7.02
CA HIS A 90 2.37 5.66 6.01
C HIS A 90 2.09 4.17 6.20
N ALA A 91 2.33 3.38 5.17
CA ALA A 91 2.32 1.93 5.25
C ALA A 91 3.75 1.41 5.07
N LEU A 92 4.12 0.38 5.81
CA LEU A 92 5.36 -0.37 5.59
C LEU A 92 5.05 -1.81 5.24
N LYS A 93 5.37 -2.21 4.01
CA LYS A 93 5.29 -3.60 3.54
C LYS A 93 6.66 -4.27 3.71
N THR A 94 6.71 -5.40 4.38
CA THR A 94 7.93 -6.20 4.58
C THR A 94 7.61 -7.70 4.64
N VAL A 95 8.61 -8.57 4.69
CA VAL A 95 8.42 -10.01 4.94
C VAL A 95 8.27 -10.26 6.45
N PRO A 96 7.49 -11.24 6.93
CA PRO A 96 7.38 -11.53 8.37
C PRO A 96 8.75 -11.80 9.03
N PRO A 97 8.96 -11.48 10.32
CA PRO A 97 10.26 -11.68 11.00
C PRO A 97 10.75 -13.14 10.94
N ALA A 98 9.83 -14.10 11.03
CA ALA A 98 10.12 -15.53 10.93
C ALA A 98 10.65 -15.96 9.54
N ARG A 99 10.51 -15.10 8.51
CA ARG A 99 10.94 -15.32 7.13
C ARG A 99 12.02 -14.32 6.70
N ARG A 100 12.71 -13.68 7.67
CA ARG A 100 13.75 -12.68 7.39
C ARG A 100 14.90 -13.21 6.51
N ASP A 101 15.15 -14.52 6.52
CA ASP A 101 16.24 -15.17 5.78
C ASP A 101 15.73 -15.87 4.51
N ASP A 102 14.44 -15.71 4.16
CA ASP A 102 13.85 -16.27 2.95
C ASP A 102 14.25 -15.45 1.71
N THR A 103 15.34 -15.89 1.07
CA THR A 103 15.90 -15.21 -0.11
C THR A 103 14.90 -15.00 -1.25
N VAL A 104 13.91 -15.88 -1.42
CA VAL A 104 12.90 -15.75 -2.49
C VAL A 104 11.94 -14.60 -2.17
N LEU A 105 11.43 -14.53 -0.94
CA LEU A 105 10.54 -13.45 -0.51
C LEU A 105 11.27 -12.11 -0.47
N LEU A 106 12.53 -12.09 -0.02
CA LEU A 106 13.36 -10.89 -0.04
C LEU A 106 13.60 -10.38 -1.47
N HIS A 107 13.91 -11.28 -2.41
CA HIS A 107 14.13 -10.90 -3.80
C HIS A 107 12.87 -10.30 -4.42
N ARG A 108 11.69 -10.88 -4.19
CA ARG A 108 10.41 -10.31 -4.64
C ARG A 108 10.16 -8.91 -4.07
N LEU A 109 10.47 -8.70 -2.79
CA LEU A 109 10.30 -7.39 -2.18
C LEU A 109 11.27 -6.35 -2.77
N TRP A 110 12.48 -6.77 -3.18
CA TRP A 110 13.40 -5.91 -3.93
C TRP A 110 12.90 -5.61 -5.35
N ASP A 111 12.43 -6.61 -6.09
CA ASP A 111 11.83 -6.41 -7.42
C ASP A 111 10.66 -5.41 -7.35
N GLU A 112 9.79 -5.56 -6.34
CA GLU A 112 8.70 -4.62 -6.07
C GLU A 112 9.22 -3.21 -5.74
N ALA A 113 10.30 -3.10 -4.96
CA ALA A 113 10.95 -1.83 -4.65
C ALA A 113 11.46 -1.13 -5.91
N GLU A 114 12.13 -1.86 -6.79
CA GLU A 114 12.72 -1.33 -8.02
C GLU A 114 11.64 -0.73 -8.92
N ILE A 115 10.53 -1.45 -9.11
CA ILE A 115 9.40 -0.96 -9.91
C ILE A 115 8.74 0.25 -9.23
N GLY A 116 8.37 0.12 -7.95
CA GLY A 116 7.61 1.15 -7.24
C GLY A 116 8.38 2.45 -6.96
N LEU A 117 9.71 2.40 -6.91
CA LEU A 117 10.57 3.60 -6.79
C LEU A 117 10.81 4.27 -8.15
N ALA A 118 10.93 3.50 -9.23
CA ALA A 118 11.19 4.05 -10.57
C ALA A 118 9.94 4.64 -11.23
N LEU A 119 8.77 4.04 -10.97
CA LEU A 119 7.54 4.42 -11.65
C LEU A 119 6.78 5.50 -10.85
N ARG A 120 6.50 6.64 -11.50
CA ARG A 120 5.75 7.77 -10.95
C ARG A 120 4.57 8.11 -11.85
N HIS A 121 3.36 7.98 -11.31
CA HIS A 121 2.13 8.28 -12.05
C HIS A 121 0.97 8.58 -11.09
N PRO A 122 0.09 9.56 -11.38
CA PRO A 122 -1.02 9.92 -10.49
C PRO A 122 -2.05 8.81 -10.20
N CYS A 123 -2.09 7.76 -11.03
CA CYS A 123 -2.97 6.61 -10.86
C CYS A 123 -2.25 5.38 -10.27
N LEU A 124 -1.01 5.52 -9.82
CA LEU A 124 -0.27 4.48 -9.13
C LEU A 124 0.00 4.88 -7.67
N VAL A 125 0.14 3.86 -6.82
CA VAL A 125 0.65 4.02 -5.46
C VAL A 125 2.17 4.14 -5.57
N GLU A 126 2.70 5.28 -5.14
CA GLU A 126 4.13 5.56 -5.23
C GLU A 126 4.86 5.00 -4.00
N THR A 127 5.94 4.25 -4.23
CA THR A 127 6.85 3.88 -3.15
C THR A 127 7.69 5.11 -2.78
N SER A 128 7.61 5.49 -1.50
CA SER A 128 8.33 6.63 -0.95
C SER A 128 9.82 6.31 -0.74
N ALA A 129 10.10 5.15 -0.16
CA ALA A 129 11.46 4.72 0.16
C ALA A 129 11.56 3.20 0.39
N LEU A 130 12.77 2.66 0.22
CA LEU A 130 13.14 1.34 0.73
C LEU A 130 13.95 1.53 2.01
N LEU A 131 13.40 1.08 3.14
CA LEU A 131 14.05 1.17 4.45
C LEU A 131 14.76 -0.14 4.79
N ARG A 132 15.78 -0.04 5.66
CA ARG A 132 16.41 -1.18 6.33
C ARG A 132 15.88 -1.25 7.76
N LEU A 133 15.25 -2.38 8.12
CA LEU A 133 14.74 -2.61 9.47
C LEU A 133 15.86 -3.02 10.42
N PRO A 134 15.67 -2.88 11.76
CA PRO A 134 16.71 -3.22 12.75
C PRO A 134 17.22 -4.66 12.67
N ASP A 135 16.37 -5.59 12.22
CA ASP A 135 16.71 -7.00 12.03
C ASP A 135 17.26 -7.34 10.63
N GLY A 136 17.55 -6.32 9.82
CA GLY A 136 18.16 -6.44 8.50
C GLY A 136 17.17 -6.64 7.35
N ARG A 137 15.88 -6.87 7.61
CA ARG A 137 14.87 -7.00 6.56
C ARG A 137 14.71 -5.68 5.78
N PRO A 138 14.43 -5.74 4.47
CA PRO A 138 13.95 -4.59 3.71
C PRO A 138 12.49 -4.26 4.07
N GLY A 139 12.12 -2.99 4.01
CA GLY A 139 10.73 -2.54 4.17
C GLY A 139 10.36 -1.43 3.19
N LEU A 140 9.30 -1.63 2.42
CA LEU A 140 8.78 -0.67 1.46
C LEU A 140 7.87 0.33 2.16
N LEU A 141 8.30 1.59 2.21
CA LEU A 141 7.53 2.69 2.75
C LEU A 141 6.69 3.32 1.64
N GLN A 142 5.40 3.50 1.89
CA GLN A 142 4.45 4.12 0.96
C GLN A 142 3.41 4.95 1.74
N PRO A 143 2.65 5.84 1.08
CA PRO A 143 1.53 6.52 1.72
C PRO A 143 0.49 5.51 2.26
N TRP A 144 -0.10 5.80 3.42
CA TRP A 144 -1.19 4.97 3.94
C TRP A 144 -2.51 5.30 3.24
N PHE A 145 -3.25 4.25 2.88
CA PHE A 145 -4.62 4.37 2.38
C PHE A 145 -5.56 3.60 3.31
N ALA A 146 -6.56 4.29 3.84
CA ALA A 146 -7.53 3.68 4.75
C ALA A 146 -8.54 2.77 4.02
N HIS A 147 -8.68 2.95 2.70
CA HIS A 147 -9.69 2.26 1.90
C HIS A 147 -9.04 1.59 0.69
N SER A 148 -9.33 0.30 0.53
CA SER A 148 -9.19 -0.40 -0.75
C SER A 148 -10.55 -0.51 -1.42
N LEU A 149 -10.58 -0.67 -2.75
CA LEU A 149 -11.81 -0.89 -3.48
C LEU A 149 -12.53 -2.15 -2.96
N ALA A 150 -11.79 -3.20 -2.62
CA ALA A 150 -12.33 -4.40 -1.97
C ALA A 150 -13.13 -4.07 -0.71
N SER A 151 -12.60 -3.21 0.16
CA SER A 151 -13.31 -2.82 1.39
C SER A 151 -14.59 -2.02 1.11
N ILE A 152 -14.59 -1.19 0.06
CA ILE A 152 -15.74 -0.36 -0.30
C ILE A 152 -16.84 -1.21 -0.93
N ILE A 153 -16.52 -2.06 -1.92
CA ILE A 153 -17.52 -2.91 -2.60
C ILE A 153 -18.16 -3.94 -1.68
N SER A 154 -17.48 -4.32 -0.59
CA SER A 154 -18.05 -5.17 0.45
C SER A 154 -19.02 -4.43 1.37
N ALA A 155 -18.90 -3.11 1.49
CA ALA A 155 -19.72 -2.29 2.37
C ALA A 155 -20.95 -1.71 1.66
N GLN A 156 -20.82 -1.34 0.38
CA GLN A 156 -21.89 -0.68 -0.37
C GLN A 156 -21.81 -0.95 -1.88
N PRO A 157 -22.95 -0.88 -2.60
CA PRO A 157 -22.98 -0.82 -4.06
C PRO A 157 -22.15 0.34 -4.62
N ILE A 158 -21.62 0.18 -5.83
CA ILE A 158 -20.89 1.22 -6.56
C ILE A 158 -21.75 1.71 -7.72
N ALA A 159 -21.94 3.02 -7.84
CA ALA A 159 -22.68 3.57 -8.96
C ALA A 159 -21.90 3.36 -10.26
N ALA A 160 -22.61 3.16 -11.37
CA ALA A 160 -21.96 2.93 -12.65
C ALA A 160 -21.00 4.05 -13.08
N SER A 161 -21.33 5.31 -12.80
CA SER A 161 -20.45 6.45 -13.06
C SER A 161 -19.13 6.35 -12.28
N GLU A 162 -19.17 5.87 -11.05
CA GLU A 162 -18.00 5.67 -10.19
C GLU A 162 -17.17 4.48 -10.68
N ALA A 163 -17.82 3.40 -11.11
CA ALA A 163 -17.16 2.26 -11.73
C ALA A 163 -16.36 2.67 -12.98
N ILE A 164 -16.94 3.51 -13.85
CA ILE A 164 -16.24 4.09 -15.01
C ILE A 164 -15.02 4.89 -14.57
N VAL A 165 -15.14 5.76 -13.55
CA VAL A 165 -14.02 6.54 -13.02
C VAL A 165 -12.88 5.63 -12.53
N ILE A 166 -13.20 4.60 -11.76
CA ILE A 166 -12.21 3.62 -11.26
C ILE A 166 -11.50 2.92 -12.44
N LEU A 167 -12.27 2.37 -13.39
CA LEU A 167 -11.72 1.61 -14.52
C LEU A 167 -10.82 2.49 -15.40
N ARG A 168 -11.20 3.74 -15.66
CA ARG A 168 -10.35 4.69 -16.40
C ARG A 168 -9.02 4.93 -15.69
N ARG A 169 -9.04 5.10 -14.36
CA ARG A 169 -7.81 5.31 -13.57
C ARG A 169 -6.93 4.07 -13.56
N VAL A 170 -7.50 2.88 -13.42
CA VAL A 170 -6.77 1.60 -13.49
C VAL A 170 -6.13 1.42 -14.87
N LEU A 171 -6.86 1.68 -15.96
CA LEU A 171 -6.32 1.60 -17.32
C LEU A 171 -5.22 2.64 -17.57
N GLN A 172 -5.35 3.85 -17.05
CA GLN A 172 -4.26 4.85 -17.10
C GLN A 172 -3.02 4.39 -16.33
N ALA A 173 -3.20 3.77 -15.16
CA ALA A 173 -2.12 3.18 -14.38
C ALA A 173 -1.41 2.06 -15.15
N LEU A 174 -2.17 1.13 -15.72
CA LEU A 174 -1.64 0.01 -16.51
C LEU A 174 -0.91 0.49 -17.77
N SER A 175 -1.42 1.52 -18.45
CA SER A 175 -0.72 2.14 -19.58
C SER A 175 0.69 2.59 -19.19
N ALA A 176 0.86 3.20 -18.00
CA ALA A 176 2.16 3.60 -17.48
C ALA A 176 3.06 2.39 -17.13
N VAL A 177 2.49 1.35 -16.50
CA VAL A 177 3.21 0.09 -16.17
C VAL A 177 3.71 -0.62 -17.44
N HIS A 178 2.85 -0.74 -18.45
CA HIS A 178 3.15 -1.39 -19.72
C HIS A 178 4.20 -0.60 -20.51
N ALA A 179 4.10 0.74 -20.52
CA ALA A 179 5.11 1.61 -21.15
C ALA A 179 6.48 1.52 -20.45
N PHE A 180 6.50 1.23 -19.15
CA PHE A 180 7.72 0.97 -18.39
C PHE A 180 8.32 -0.43 -18.65
N GLY A 181 7.63 -1.28 -19.43
CA GLY A 181 8.12 -2.60 -19.83
C GLY A 181 7.73 -3.75 -18.89
N TYR A 182 6.74 -3.52 -18.02
CA TYR A 182 6.25 -4.50 -17.05
C TYR A 182 4.77 -4.82 -17.26
N VAL A 183 4.33 -5.93 -16.68
CA VAL A 183 2.93 -6.37 -16.54
C VAL A 183 2.66 -6.48 -15.05
N HIS A 184 1.54 -5.94 -14.58
CA HIS A 184 1.21 -5.88 -13.16
C HIS A 184 0.92 -7.27 -12.58
N CYS A 185 0.24 -8.12 -13.36
CA CYS A 185 -0.13 -9.50 -13.04
C CYS A 185 -1.12 -9.70 -11.86
N ASP A 186 -1.36 -8.68 -11.02
CA ASP A 186 -2.31 -8.78 -9.89
C ASP A 186 -3.32 -7.62 -9.79
N VAL A 187 -4.01 -7.31 -10.88
CA VAL A 187 -5.08 -6.29 -10.85
C VAL A 187 -6.29 -6.86 -10.12
N THR A 188 -6.53 -6.40 -8.88
CA THR A 188 -7.65 -6.83 -8.04
C THR A 188 -8.23 -5.64 -7.26
N PRO A 189 -9.48 -5.73 -6.75
CA PRO A 189 -10.04 -4.70 -5.87
C PRO A 189 -9.21 -4.43 -4.60
N ALA A 190 -8.45 -5.41 -4.10
CA ALA A 190 -7.62 -5.23 -2.91
C ALA A 190 -6.41 -4.33 -3.17
N ASN A 191 -5.92 -4.31 -4.41
CA ASN A 191 -4.75 -3.56 -4.85
C ASN A 191 -5.11 -2.17 -5.42
N ILE A 192 -6.38 -1.82 -5.45
CA ILE A 192 -6.86 -0.48 -5.83
C ILE A 192 -7.14 0.30 -4.55
N LEU A 193 -6.29 1.27 -4.25
CA LEU A 193 -6.32 2.06 -3.02
C LEU A 193 -6.90 3.46 -3.28
N LEU A 194 -7.68 3.97 -2.32
CA LEU A 194 -8.39 5.25 -2.45
C LEU A 194 -8.04 6.19 -1.29
N SER A 195 -7.68 7.43 -1.62
CA SER A 195 -7.53 8.50 -0.64
C SER A 195 -8.91 8.98 -0.21
N ASP A 196 -9.17 9.03 1.10
CA ASP A 196 -10.44 9.48 1.69
C ASP A 196 -11.70 8.78 1.13
N GLY A 197 -11.55 7.56 0.59
CA GLY A 197 -12.65 6.80 -0.01
C GLY A 197 -13.18 7.37 -1.34
N LYS A 198 -12.48 8.34 -1.93
CA LYS A 198 -12.93 9.03 -3.15
C LYS A 198 -12.47 8.34 -4.43
N PHE A 199 -13.40 7.96 -5.30
CA PHE A 199 -13.15 7.16 -6.51
C PHE A 199 -12.20 7.81 -7.51
N GLU A 200 -12.22 9.14 -7.65
CA GLU A 200 -11.31 9.90 -8.51
C GLU A 200 -9.85 9.87 -8.04
N THR A 201 -9.59 9.41 -6.82
CA THR A 201 -8.25 9.26 -6.26
C THR A 201 -7.71 7.83 -6.35
N ALA A 202 -8.47 6.90 -6.96
CA ALA A 202 -8.10 5.50 -7.05
C ALA A 202 -6.69 5.31 -7.63
N ARG A 203 -5.86 4.51 -6.98
CA ARG A 203 -4.50 4.21 -7.39
C ARG A 203 -4.28 2.72 -7.36
N LEU A 204 -3.70 2.18 -8.43
CA LEU A 204 -3.27 0.79 -8.48
C LEU A 204 -1.92 0.67 -7.74
N GLY A 205 -1.79 -0.31 -6.86
CA GLY A 205 -0.57 -0.59 -6.12
C GLY A 205 -0.29 -2.10 -6.04
N ASP A 206 0.72 -2.45 -5.25
CA ASP A 206 1.27 -3.80 -5.09
C ASP A 206 1.86 -4.39 -6.37
N PHE A 207 3.18 -4.19 -6.56
CA PHE A 207 3.93 -4.79 -7.65
C PHE A 207 4.59 -6.13 -7.26
N GLY A 208 4.14 -6.78 -6.18
CA GLY A 208 4.80 -7.94 -5.57
C GLY A 208 4.90 -9.19 -6.46
N ILE A 209 4.13 -9.24 -7.54
CA ILE A 209 4.23 -10.30 -8.57
C ILE A 209 4.38 -9.76 -10.01
N ALA A 210 4.61 -8.45 -10.15
CA ALA A 210 4.78 -7.82 -11.44
C ALA A 210 5.99 -8.41 -12.16
N LEU A 211 5.94 -8.45 -13.49
CA LEU A 211 6.99 -9.03 -14.31
C LEU A 211 7.34 -8.15 -15.49
N GLN A 212 8.61 -8.18 -15.87
CA GLN A 212 9.04 -7.65 -17.15
C GLN A 212 8.34 -8.42 -18.29
N ILE A 213 7.86 -7.69 -19.30
CA ILE A 213 7.16 -8.26 -20.46
C ILE A 213 8.00 -9.37 -21.10
N GLY A 214 7.36 -10.50 -21.40
CA GLY A 214 8.00 -11.68 -22.00
C GLY A 214 8.74 -12.59 -21.02
N ARG A 215 8.91 -12.19 -19.75
CA ARG A 215 9.42 -13.08 -18.70
C ARG A 215 8.33 -14.03 -18.21
N LYS A 216 8.76 -15.18 -17.70
CA LYS A 216 7.90 -16.11 -16.96
C LYS A 216 8.27 -16.02 -15.50
N HIS A 217 7.32 -16.24 -14.61
CA HIS A 217 7.65 -16.53 -13.21
C HIS A 217 8.44 -17.84 -13.18
N ALA A 218 9.73 -17.76 -12.85
CA ALA A 218 10.57 -18.95 -12.74
C ALA A 218 10.03 -19.88 -11.63
N GLY A 219 10.16 -21.20 -11.85
CA GLY A 219 9.48 -22.24 -11.09
C GLY A 219 9.50 -22.09 -9.56
N GLN A 220 8.42 -22.64 -8.96
CA GLN A 220 8.16 -22.93 -7.54
C GLN A 220 7.34 -21.94 -6.70
N GLY A 221 7.00 -20.75 -7.18
CA GLY A 221 6.39 -19.75 -6.28
C GLY A 221 5.08 -19.08 -6.68
N LEU A 222 4.57 -19.30 -7.89
CA LEU A 222 3.42 -18.51 -8.39
C LEU A 222 2.05 -19.18 -8.28
N ARG A 223 1.99 -20.51 -8.09
CA ARG A 223 0.69 -21.20 -7.95
C ARG A 223 -0.14 -20.68 -6.75
N PHE A 224 0.47 -19.89 -5.86
CA PHE A 224 -0.15 -19.31 -4.67
C PHE A 224 -0.29 -17.78 -4.68
N ALA A 225 0.30 -17.06 -5.65
CA ALA A 225 0.46 -15.61 -5.52
C ALA A 225 -0.52 -14.79 -6.38
N ALA A 226 -0.96 -15.32 -7.52
CA ALA A 226 -1.88 -14.63 -8.41
C ALA A 226 -3.34 -14.94 -8.06
N SER A 227 -4.21 -13.92 -8.06
CA SER A 227 -5.61 -14.10 -7.71
C SER A 227 -6.36 -14.92 -8.79
N THR A 228 -6.86 -16.10 -8.43
CA THR A 228 -7.57 -17.00 -9.36
C THR A 228 -8.85 -16.41 -9.93
N GLU A 229 -9.46 -15.45 -9.23
CA GLU A 229 -10.67 -14.77 -9.70
C GLU A 229 -10.36 -13.76 -10.81
N PHE A 230 -9.22 -13.08 -10.78
CA PHE A 230 -8.91 -12.00 -11.71
C PHE A 230 -7.92 -12.42 -12.80
N SER A 231 -7.11 -13.44 -12.55
CA SER A 231 -6.05 -13.87 -13.47
C SER A 231 -6.60 -14.64 -14.68
N PRO A 232 -6.08 -14.39 -15.89
CA PRO A 232 -6.45 -15.18 -17.06
C PRO A 232 -5.85 -16.59 -17.02
N PRO A 233 -6.48 -17.56 -17.73
CA PRO A 233 -6.06 -18.96 -17.68
C PRO A 233 -4.61 -19.18 -18.15
N GLU A 234 -4.14 -18.45 -19.15
CA GLU A 234 -2.76 -18.56 -19.64
C GLU A 234 -1.73 -18.08 -18.60
N GLN A 235 -2.05 -17.06 -17.80
CA GLN A 235 -1.20 -16.64 -16.68
C GLN A 235 -1.12 -17.73 -15.62
N MET A 236 -2.26 -18.38 -15.30
CA MET A 236 -2.30 -19.51 -14.36
C MET A 236 -1.52 -20.73 -14.85
N GLN A 237 -1.35 -20.87 -16.17
CA GLN A 237 -0.54 -21.90 -16.82
C GLN A 237 0.95 -21.52 -16.93
N GLY A 238 1.35 -20.35 -16.42
CA GLY A 238 2.74 -19.89 -16.46
C GLY A 238 3.19 -19.40 -17.84
N ALA A 239 2.27 -18.90 -18.66
CA ALA A 239 2.62 -18.21 -19.90
C ALA A 239 3.51 -16.98 -19.60
N PRO A 240 4.35 -16.55 -20.55
CA PRO A 240 5.08 -15.29 -20.42
C PRO A 240 4.14 -14.12 -20.13
N ALA A 241 4.61 -13.19 -19.32
CA ALA A 241 3.90 -11.97 -18.97
C ALA A 241 3.62 -11.15 -20.23
N LYS A 242 2.36 -10.78 -20.44
CA LYS A 242 1.92 -9.90 -21.54
C LYS A 242 0.86 -8.89 -21.08
N PRO A 243 0.85 -7.66 -21.64
CA PRO A 243 -0.10 -6.61 -21.28
C PRO A 243 -1.58 -7.02 -21.29
N ASP A 244 -2.00 -7.86 -22.25
CA ASP A 244 -3.37 -8.36 -22.42
C ASP A 244 -3.86 -9.23 -21.24
N GLN A 245 -2.94 -9.69 -20.38
CA GLN A 245 -3.28 -10.38 -19.14
C GLN A 245 -3.83 -9.42 -18.08
N ASP A 246 -3.24 -8.23 -17.94
CA ASP A 246 -3.78 -7.18 -17.08
C ASP A 246 -5.12 -6.66 -17.62
N ILE A 247 -5.27 -6.60 -18.96
CA ILE A 247 -6.53 -6.22 -19.60
C ILE A 247 -7.64 -7.22 -19.26
N TYR A 248 -7.35 -8.52 -19.28
CA TYR A 248 -8.31 -9.52 -18.80
C TYR A 248 -8.74 -9.26 -17.36
N ALA A 249 -7.79 -8.97 -16.47
CA ALA A 249 -8.07 -8.68 -15.07
C ALA A 249 -8.94 -7.40 -14.90
N VAL A 250 -8.75 -6.39 -15.76
CA VAL A 250 -9.67 -5.22 -15.83
C VAL A 250 -11.08 -5.63 -16.24
N GLY A 251 -11.24 -6.55 -17.18
CA GLY A 251 -12.55 -7.09 -17.55
C GLY A 251 -13.23 -7.79 -16.37
N ARG A 252 -12.47 -8.59 -15.60
CA ARG A 252 -12.98 -9.23 -14.37
C ARG A 252 -13.37 -8.21 -13.30
N LEU A 253 -12.58 -7.15 -13.15
CA LEU A 253 -12.91 -6.02 -12.27
C LEU A 253 -14.19 -5.31 -12.71
N ALA A 254 -14.37 -5.05 -14.00
CA ALA A 254 -15.59 -4.44 -14.53
C ALA A 254 -16.83 -5.30 -14.23
N ARG A 255 -16.76 -6.61 -14.46
CA ARG A 255 -17.84 -7.55 -14.07
C ARG A 255 -18.15 -7.49 -12.58
N ARG A 256 -17.12 -7.48 -11.75
CA ARG A 256 -17.28 -7.40 -10.29
C ARG A 256 -17.98 -6.12 -9.87
N LEU A 257 -17.66 -4.98 -10.49
CA LEU A 257 -18.31 -3.69 -10.21
C LEU A 257 -19.77 -3.68 -10.64
N ILE A 258 -20.09 -4.22 -11.83
CA ILE A 258 -21.47 -4.38 -12.34
C ILE A 258 -22.32 -5.21 -11.37
N GLU A 259 -21.74 -6.26 -10.78
CA GLU A 259 -22.46 -7.12 -9.82
C GLU A 259 -22.87 -6.40 -8.54
N THR A 260 -22.18 -5.32 -8.17
CA THR A 260 -22.51 -4.53 -6.97
C THR A 260 -23.81 -3.74 -7.14
N ASP A 261 -24.16 -3.34 -8.36
CA ASP A 261 -25.42 -2.67 -8.70
C ASP A 261 -25.94 -3.10 -10.10
N LYS A 262 -26.66 -4.23 -10.10
CA LYS A 262 -27.22 -4.83 -11.32
C LYS A 262 -28.34 -4.01 -11.96
N ALA A 263 -28.93 -3.05 -11.25
CA ALA A 263 -30.13 -2.35 -11.72
C ALA A 263 -29.81 -1.21 -12.72
N GLN A 264 -28.56 -0.72 -12.76
CA GLN A 264 -28.22 0.53 -13.46
C GLN A 264 -26.87 0.51 -14.21
N SER A 265 -26.43 -0.63 -14.75
CA SER A 265 -25.16 -0.70 -15.47
C SER A 265 -25.30 -0.30 -16.96
N PRO A 266 -24.61 0.75 -17.44
CA PRO A 266 -24.56 1.13 -18.84
C PRO A 266 -23.98 0.03 -19.72
N GLN A 267 -24.41 0.00 -20.98
CA GLN A 267 -23.94 -0.99 -21.96
C GLN A 267 -22.41 -0.95 -22.15
N CYS A 268 -21.78 0.23 -22.09
CA CYS A 268 -20.33 0.36 -22.25
C CYS A 268 -19.52 -0.42 -21.19
N LEU A 269 -20.03 -0.56 -19.94
CA LEU A 269 -19.36 -1.37 -18.93
C LEU A 269 -19.42 -2.87 -19.26
N ALA A 270 -20.55 -3.32 -19.79
CA ALA A 270 -20.70 -4.71 -20.25
C ALA A 270 -19.82 -4.98 -21.48
N ASP A 271 -19.80 -4.06 -22.44
CA ASP A 271 -18.97 -4.16 -23.65
C ASP A 271 -17.48 -4.20 -23.31
N LEU A 272 -17.01 -3.32 -22.41
CA LEU A 272 -15.64 -3.37 -21.88
C LEU A 272 -15.36 -4.72 -21.21
N ALA A 273 -16.23 -5.15 -20.31
CA ALA A 273 -16.07 -6.39 -19.57
C ALA A 273 -15.94 -7.61 -20.50
N ASP A 274 -16.78 -7.69 -21.52
CA ASP A 274 -16.81 -8.80 -22.48
C ASP A 274 -15.61 -8.77 -23.44
N ALA A 275 -15.26 -7.59 -23.97
CA ALA A 275 -14.08 -7.44 -24.81
C ALA A 275 -12.78 -7.81 -24.07
N CYS A 276 -12.63 -7.33 -22.84
CA CYS A 276 -11.45 -7.61 -22.01
C CYS A 276 -11.40 -9.08 -21.54
N CYS A 277 -12.54 -9.70 -21.22
CA CYS A 277 -12.60 -11.08 -20.75
C CYS A 277 -12.65 -12.13 -21.87
N HIS A 278 -12.38 -11.76 -23.13
CA HIS A 278 -12.43 -12.70 -24.23
C HIS A 278 -11.48 -13.89 -23.97
N TYR A 279 -11.94 -15.12 -24.24
CA TYR A 279 -11.16 -16.33 -23.96
C TYR A 279 -9.87 -16.37 -24.78
N ASP A 280 -9.97 -16.10 -26.09
CA ASP A 280 -8.82 -15.91 -26.97
C ASP A 280 -8.13 -14.57 -26.65
N PRO A 281 -6.87 -14.56 -26.16
CA PRO A 281 -6.15 -13.34 -25.84
C PRO A 281 -5.90 -12.42 -27.05
N ALA A 282 -5.85 -12.97 -28.26
CA ALA A 282 -5.64 -12.19 -29.48
C ALA A 282 -6.85 -11.30 -29.85
N LEU A 283 -8.02 -11.59 -29.26
CA LEU A 283 -9.27 -10.85 -29.49
C LEU A 283 -9.59 -9.85 -28.37
N ARG A 284 -8.74 -9.77 -27.33
CA ARG A 284 -8.83 -8.73 -26.30
C ARG A 284 -8.25 -7.41 -26.84
N PRO A 285 -8.58 -6.25 -26.24
CA PRO A 285 -7.80 -5.04 -26.44
C PRO A 285 -6.32 -5.31 -26.16
N GLN A 286 -5.43 -4.94 -27.08
CA GLN A 286 -4.00 -5.25 -27.00
C GLN A 286 -3.22 -4.24 -26.17
N SER A 287 -3.87 -3.16 -25.72
CA SER A 287 -3.30 -2.18 -24.81
C SER A 287 -4.35 -1.61 -23.86
N ALA A 288 -3.88 -1.04 -22.74
CA ALA A 288 -4.75 -0.33 -21.81
C ALA A 288 -5.42 0.90 -22.46
N MET A 289 -4.79 1.50 -23.49
CA MET A 289 -5.35 2.62 -24.23
C MET A 289 -6.50 2.20 -25.14
N GLU A 290 -6.40 1.04 -25.80
CA GLU A 290 -7.51 0.47 -26.58
C GLU A 290 -8.70 0.14 -25.69
N ALA A 291 -8.46 -0.49 -24.53
CA ALA A 291 -9.51 -0.75 -23.56
C ALA A 291 -10.16 0.55 -23.04
N LEU A 292 -9.39 1.63 -22.88
CA LEU A 292 -9.90 2.93 -22.42
C LEU A 292 -10.88 3.56 -23.42
N GLN A 293 -10.78 3.25 -24.71
CA GLN A 293 -11.69 3.77 -25.75
C GLN A 293 -13.10 3.16 -25.69
N LEU A 294 -13.30 2.10 -24.90
CA LEU A 294 -14.60 1.45 -24.68
C LEU A 294 -15.41 2.11 -23.55
N LEU A 295 -14.85 3.11 -22.86
CA LEU A 295 -15.46 3.86 -21.74
C LEU A 295 -15.75 5.32 -22.11
#